data_AF-A0A7C5GJK2-F1
#
_entry.id   AF-A0A7C5GJK2-F1
#
_cell.length_a   1.000
_cell.length_b   1.000
_cell.length_c   1.000
_cell.angle_alpha   90.00
_cell.angle_beta   90.00
_cell.angle_gamma   90.00
#
_symmetry.space_group_name_H-M   'P 1'
#
loop_
_entity.id
_entity.type
_entity.pdbx_description
1 polymer ?
#
loop_
_entity_poly.entity_id
_entity_poly.type
_entity_poly.pdbx_seq_one_letter_code
_entity_poly.pdbx_strand_id
1 'polypeptide(L)' 'ASQKYRRRVHHGYRTSADKALILQNDKITKIFKQYGFRWGGDWKYTKDYQHFDKR' A
#
# COMPACT_ATOMS: atom_id res chain seq x y z
N ALA A 1 -9.14 3.85 -21.65
CA ALA A 1 -8.95 2.40 -21.49
C ALA A 1 -8.61 2.09 -20.03
N SER A 2 -9.23 1.10 -19.39
CA SER A 2 -8.85 0.65 -18.05
C SER A 2 -7.51 -0.08 -18.09
N GLN A 3 -6.68 0.13 -17.07
CA GLN A 3 -5.43 -0.62 -16.94
C GLN A 3 -5.73 -2.11 -16.69
N LYS A 4 -4.88 -2.99 -17.20
CA LYS A 4 -5.02 -4.44 -16.93
C LYS A 4 -4.89 -4.69 -15.43
N TYR A 5 -5.81 -5.47 -14.86
CA TYR A 5 -5.72 -5.91 -13.47
C TYR A 5 -4.43 -6.71 -13.27
N ARG A 6 -3.61 -6.28 -12.30
CA ARG A 6 -2.37 -6.95 -11.94
C ARG A 6 -2.51 -7.60 -10.58
N ARG A 7 -2.38 -8.92 -10.52
CA ARG A 7 -2.32 -9.67 -9.27
C ARG A 7 -1.06 -9.26 -8.50
N ARG A 8 -1.23 -8.73 -7.30
CA ARG A 8 -0.14 -8.53 -6.34
C ARG A 8 0.03 -9.84 -5.57
N VAL A 9 1.23 -10.38 -5.59
CA VAL A 9 1.58 -11.59 -4.85
C VAL A 9 2.66 -11.19 -3.86
N HIS A 10 2.34 -11.32 -2.58
CA HIS A 10 3.31 -11.16 -1.52
C HIS A 10 3.72 -12.54 -1.04
N HIS A 11 5.02 -12.85 -1.10
CA HIS A 11 5.56 -14.13 -0.66
C HIS A 11 5.80 -14.12 0.86
N GLY A 12 5.50 -15.23 1.55
CA GLY A 12 5.73 -15.36 3.00
C GLY A 12 4.52 -15.02 3.90
N TYR A 13 3.39 -14.64 3.30
CA TYR A 13 2.17 -14.30 4.03
C TYR A 13 1.21 -15.48 4.11
N ARG A 14 0.74 -15.79 5.33
CA ARG A 14 0.01 -17.02 5.64
C ARG A 14 -1.49 -16.91 5.40
N THR A 15 -2.04 -15.68 5.41
CA THR A 15 -3.48 -15.45 5.26
C THR A 15 -3.82 -14.66 4.00
N SER A 16 -5.09 -14.72 3.57
CA SER A 16 -5.59 -13.91 2.44
C SER A 16 -5.60 -12.41 2.75
N ALA A 17 -5.81 -12.04 4.01
CA ALA A 17 -5.80 -10.65 4.46
C ALA A 17 -4.41 -10.02 4.27
N ASP A 18 -3.37 -10.78 4.63
CA ASP A 18 -1.98 -10.34 4.48
C ASP A 18 -1.59 -10.05 3.03
N LYS A 19 -2.15 -10.78 2.05
CA LYS A 19 -1.92 -10.57 0.62
C LYS A 19 -2.57 -9.31 0.07
N ALA A 20 -3.57 -8.78 0.79
CA ALA A 20 -4.29 -7.57 0.41
C ALA A 20 -3.70 -6.31 1.07
N LEU A 21 -2.74 -6.47 1.98
CA LEU A 21 -2.14 -5.38 2.72
C LEU A 21 -1.16 -4.59 1.84
N ILE A 22 -1.29 -3.27 1.77
CA ILE A 22 -0.29 -2.44 1.09
C ILE A 22 0.96 -2.36 1.99
N LEU A 23 2.13 -2.56 1.41
CA LEU A 23 3.41 -2.54 2.11
C LEU A 23 4.26 -1.33 1.73
N GLN A 24 5.23 -1.01 2.56
CA GLN A 24 6.11 0.15 2.33
C GLN A 24 6.86 0.06 0.99
N ASN A 25 7.24 -1.15 0.58
CA ASN A 25 7.99 -1.41 -0.64
C ASN A 25 7.12 -1.58 -1.89
N ASP A 26 5.80 -1.56 -1.75
CA ASP A 26 4.90 -1.68 -2.89
C ASP A 26 5.04 -0.47 -3.83
N LYS A 27 4.84 -0.73 -5.12
CA LYS A 27 4.91 0.31 -6.17
C LYS A 27 3.94 1.45 -5.89
N ILE A 28 2.75 1.16 -5.35
CA ILE A 28 1.75 2.18 -5.02
C ILE A 28 2.28 3.15 -3.95
N THR A 29 2.86 2.63 -2.87
CA THR A 29 3.41 3.44 -1.78
C THR A 29 4.51 4.38 -2.28
N LYS A 30 5.41 3.87 -3.14
CA LYS A 30 6.47 4.68 -3.76
C LYS A 30 5.91 5.79 -4.65
N ILE A 31 4.95 5.47 -5.50
CA ILE A 31 4.30 6.45 -6.40
C ILE A 31 3.60 7.54 -5.60
N PHE A 32 2.77 7.17 -4.64
CA PHE A 32 2.00 8.15 -3.87
C PHE A 32 2.92 9.09 -3.07
N LYS A 33 3.98 8.54 -2.45
CA LYS A 33 5.01 9.35 -1.79
C LYS A 33 5.71 10.32 -2.74
N GLN A 34 6.03 9.90 -3.97
CA GLN A 34 6.61 10.78 -5.00
C GLN A 34 5.68 11.96 -5.35
N TYR A 35 4.36 11.78 -5.29
CA TYR A 35 3.37 12.84 -5.52
C TYR A 35 3.00 13.64 -4.26
N GLY A 36 3.73 13.45 -3.16
CA GLY A 36 3.55 14.20 -1.91
C GLY A 36 2.45 13.67 -0.99
N PHE A 37 1.93 12.46 -1.24
CA PHE A 37 1.01 11.83 -0.30
C PHE A 37 1.77 11.26 0.90
N ARG A 38 1.15 11.34 2.07
CA ARG A 38 1.49 10.62 3.29
C ARG A 38 0.76 9.27 3.29
N TRP A 39 1.37 8.27 3.92
CA TRP A 39 0.86 6.90 3.95
C TRP A 39 0.60 6.47 5.40
N GLY A 40 -0.56 5.88 5.66
CA GLY A 40 -0.96 5.50 7.02
C GLY A 40 -0.12 4.37 7.63
N GLY A 41 0.63 3.62 6.82
CA GLY A 41 1.64 2.68 7.31
C GLY A 41 2.83 3.33 8.02
N ASP A 42 3.08 4.62 7.78
CA ASP A 42 4.15 5.39 8.46
C ASP A 42 3.69 5.97 9.82
N TRP A 43 2.42 5.83 10.20
CA TRP A 43 1.92 6.33 11.49
C TRP A 43 2.52 5.56 12.68
N LYS A 44 2.70 6.24 13.82
CA LYS A 44 3.33 5.64 15.01
C LYS A 44 2.40 4.72 15.80
N TYR A 45 1.12 5.06 15.90
CA TYR A 45 0.17 4.39 16.80
C TYR A 45 -0.93 3.63 16.03
N THR A 46 -1.74 4.34 15.26
CA THR A 46 -2.98 3.82 14.65
C THR A 46 -2.81 3.44 13.17
N LYS A 47 -1.77 2.67 12.82
CA LYS A 47 -1.41 2.38 11.43
C LYS A 47 -2.60 1.88 10.59
N ASP A 48 -2.87 2.58 9.51
CA ASP A 48 -3.77 2.14 8.45
C ASP A 48 -2.99 2.01 7.14
N TYR A 49 -2.64 0.77 6.79
CA TYR A 49 -1.85 0.48 5.61
C TYR A 49 -2.56 0.81 4.30
N GLN A 50 -3.89 0.92 4.29
CA GLN A 50 -4.65 1.24 3.07
C GLN A 50 -4.78 2.75 2.85
N HIS A 51 -4.48 3.56 3.87
CA HIS A 51 -4.72 4.98 3.87
C HIS A 51 -3.60 5.78 3.17
N PHE A 52 -4.00 6.71 2.30
CA PHE A 52 -3.14 7.76 1.76
C PHE A 52 -3.84 9.10 1.87
N ASP A 53 -3.16 10.09 2.46
CA ASP A 53 -3.64 11.47 2.54
C ASP A 53 -2.66 12.42 1.86
N LYS A 54 -3.20 13.43 1.18
CA LYS A 54 -2.45 14.58 0.70
C LYS A 54 -3.15 15.81 1.25
N ARG A 55 -2.41 16.59 2.03
CA ARG A 55 -2.86 17.91 2.48
C ARG A 55 -2.77 18.92 1.34
#